data_AF-A0A2G1DLK6-F1
#
_entry.id   AF-A0A2G1DLK6-F1
#
_cell.length_a   1.000
_cell.length_b   1.000
_cell.length_c   1.000
_cell.angle_alpha   90.00
_cell.angle_beta   90.00
_cell.angle_gamma   90.00
#
_symmetry.space_group_name_H-M   'P 1'
#
loop_
_entity.id
_entity.type
_entity.pdbx_description
1 polymer ?
#
loop_
_entity_poly.entity_id
_entity_poly.type
_entity_poly.pdbx_seq_one_letter_code
_entity_poly.pdbx_strand_id
1 'polypeptide(L)'
;MNKLICTLLLFFNTSVFSYSQLYESDLYYLDKNEVLFYKILNWWSTIAHENSTDFCFNDLRVRSNKTLDFNYDKKTKILKISTKEKFADLISVFENKNRYLQNEYINKNYFKSLKKENINNISIISLKNVSLNEYQKLNKLKKNIAFELEGKIVGLLAYSGKASFYSNAEFLRSCPKNKEAFNVSFKLLNIKTKEILIKYFSKNK
;
A
#
# COMPACT_ATOMS: atom_id res chain seq x y z
N MET A 1 -1.22 57.36 2.30
CA MET A 1 -1.06 55.97 2.81
C MET A 1 -2.44 55.33 2.91
N ASN A 2 -2.85 54.44 1.99
CA ASN A 2 -3.90 53.41 2.23
C ASN A 2 -4.35 52.60 0.99
N LYS A 3 -3.79 52.79 -0.21
CA LYS A 3 -4.21 52.00 -1.39
C LYS A 3 -3.22 50.95 -1.90
N LEU A 4 -2.08 50.75 -1.23
CA LEU A 4 -1.02 49.83 -1.67
C LEU A 4 -0.90 48.55 -0.82
N ILE A 5 -1.78 48.35 0.17
CA ILE A 5 -1.71 47.19 1.09
C ILE A 5 -2.66 46.06 0.66
N CYS A 6 -3.65 46.30 -0.21
CA CYS A 6 -4.57 45.26 -0.67
C CYS A 6 -4.02 44.34 -1.77
N THR A 7 -2.93 44.71 -2.44
CA THR A 7 -2.33 43.90 -3.51
C THR A 7 -1.36 42.83 -3.00
N LEU A 8 -0.97 42.83 -1.73
CA LEU A 8 -0.02 41.87 -1.16
C LEU A 8 -0.66 40.61 -0.55
N LEU A 9 -1.98 40.60 -0.35
CA LEU A 9 -2.69 39.45 0.23
C LEU A 9 -3.40 38.55 -0.79
N LEU A 10 -3.53 38.98 -2.05
CA LEU A 10 -4.12 38.16 -3.12
C LEU A 10 -3.08 37.27 -3.85
N PHE A 11 -1.79 37.45 -3.59
CA PHE A 11 -0.72 36.60 -4.14
C PHE A 11 -0.23 35.51 -3.19
N PHE A 12 -0.84 35.38 -2.00
CA PHE A 12 -0.87 34.08 -1.33
C PHE A 12 -1.91 33.21 -2.04
N ASN A 13 -1.61 32.87 -3.29
CA ASN A 13 -1.87 31.55 -3.84
C ASN A 13 -1.16 30.56 -2.90
N THR A 14 -1.77 30.32 -1.74
CA THR A 14 -1.65 29.04 -1.09
C THR A 14 -2.34 28.09 -2.06
N SER A 15 -1.59 27.67 -3.09
CA SER A 15 -1.70 26.29 -3.53
C SER A 15 -1.51 25.50 -2.25
N VAL A 16 -2.61 25.19 -1.59
CA VAL A 16 -2.67 24.16 -0.57
C VAL A 16 -2.39 22.90 -1.36
N PHE A 17 -1.12 22.69 -1.69
CA PHE A 17 -0.58 21.38 -1.94
C PHE A 17 -0.82 20.67 -0.62
N SER A 18 -1.99 20.04 -0.51
CA SER A 18 -2.24 19.10 0.55
C SER A 18 -1.19 18.02 0.34
N TYR A 19 -0.10 18.11 1.09
CA TYR A 19 0.86 17.03 1.21
C TYR A 19 0.17 15.93 2.02
N SER A 20 -0.78 15.24 1.38
CA SER A 20 -1.42 14.01 1.89
C SER A 20 -0.37 12.96 2.25
N GLN A 21 0.83 13.08 1.66
CA GLN A 21 2.01 12.25 1.93
C GLN A 21 2.47 12.21 3.39
N LEU A 22 2.04 13.16 4.25
CA LEU A 22 2.49 13.25 5.65
C LEU A 22 1.43 12.90 6.69
N TYR A 23 0.17 12.70 6.29
CA TYR A 23 -0.88 12.28 7.22
C TYR A 23 -0.88 10.76 7.37
N GLU A 24 -1.17 10.27 8.59
CA GLU A 24 -1.36 8.84 8.84
C GLU A 24 -2.66 8.37 8.18
N SER A 25 -2.59 8.06 6.89
CA SER A 25 -3.72 7.57 6.10
C SER A 25 -3.28 6.55 5.07
N ASP A 26 -4.25 5.80 4.56
CA ASP A 26 -4.07 4.99 3.37
C ASP A 26 -4.39 5.87 2.15
N LEU A 27 -3.46 5.93 1.20
CA LEU A 27 -3.56 6.71 -0.04
C LEU A 27 -3.77 5.74 -1.21
N TYR A 28 -4.72 6.08 -2.08
CA TYR A 28 -5.12 5.23 -3.21
C TYR A 28 -4.81 5.97 -4.50
N TYR A 29 -4.30 5.23 -5.49
CA TYR A 29 -3.91 5.76 -6.78
C TYR A 29 -4.52 4.91 -7.89
N LEU A 30 -5.21 5.57 -8.82
CA LEU A 30 -5.55 5.03 -10.12
C LEU A 30 -4.58 5.64 -11.11
N ASP A 31 -3.78 4.79 -11.75
CA ASP A 31 -2.63 5.20 -12.56
C ASP A 31 -1.68 6.13 -11.77
N LYS A 32 -1.66 7.42 -12.14
CA LYS A 32 -0.83 8.46 -11.51
C LYS A 32 -1.61 9.37 -10.57
N ASN A 33 -2.93 9.25 -10.53
CA ASN A 33 -3.80 10.19 -9.83
C ASN A 33 -4.17 9.66 -8.44
N GLU A 34 -3.97 10.48 -7.42
CA GLU A 34 -4.48 10.19 -6.09
C GLU A 34 -6.00 10.32 -6.08
N VAL A 35 -6.67 9.31 -5.54
CA VAL A 35 -8.13 9.22 -5.50
C VAL A 35 -8.60 8.82 -4.12
N LEU A 36 -9.82 9.23 -3.79
CA LEU A 36 -10.46 8.80 -2.54
C LEU A 36 -11.11 7.45 -2.78
N PHE A 37 -10.77 6.44 -1.98
CA PHE A 37 -11.28 5.08 -2.16
C PHE A 37 -12.82 5.02 -2.20
N TYR A 38 -13.49 5.76 -1.30
CA TYR A 38 -14.96 5.81 -1.30
C TYR A 38 -15.54 6.43 -2.58
N LYS A 39 -14.82 7.32 -3.28
CA LYS A 39 -15.27 7.87 -4.58
C LYS A 39 -15.19 6.82 -5.68
N ILE A 40 -14.15 5.98 -5.67
CA ILE A 40 -14.04 4.83 -6.57
C ILE A 40 -15.24 3.90 -6.34
N LEU A 41 -15.52 3.56 -5.08
CA LEU A 41 -16.63 2.68 -4.70
C LEU A 41 -18.00 3.27 -5.07
N ASN A 42 -18.24 4.54 -4.73
CA ASN A 42 -19.51 5.21 -5.03
C ASN A 42 -19.76 5.37 -6.53
N TRP A 43 -18.72 5.67 -7.33
CA TRP A 43 -18.90 5.78 -8.78
C TRP A 43 -19.26 4.43 -9.39
N TRP A 44 -18.56 3.37 -8.97
CA TRP A 44 -18.82 1.99 -9.37
C TRP A 44 -20.25 1.52 -9.05
N SER A 45 -20.79 1.95 -7.91
CA SER A 45 -22.09 1.50 -7.43
C SER A 45 -23.30 2.22 -8.05
N THR A 46 -23.12 3.15 -8.99
CA THR A 46 -24.24 3.86 -9.60
C THR A 46 -24.98 3.01 -10.64
N ILE A 47 -26.31 3.10 -10.71
CA ILE A 47 -27.15 2.34 -11.65
C ILE A 47 -26.67 2.46 -13.11
N ALA A 48 -26.19 3.63 -13.52
CA ALA A 48 -25.68 3.88 -14.88
C ALA A 48 -24.47 3.01 -15.29
N HIS A 49 -23.75 2.43 -14.32
CA HIS A 49 -22.53 1.66 -14.55
C HIS A 49 -22.67 0.19 -14.12
N GLU A 50 -23.89 -0.35 -14.12
CA GLU A 50 -24.19 -1.71 -13.64
C GLU A 50 -23.43 -2.84 -14.29
N ASN A 51 -23.20 -2.72 -15.59
CA ASN A 51 -22.48 -3.71 -16.36
C ASN A 51 -21.04 -3.28 -16.69
N SER A 52 -20.56 -2.17 -16.13
CA SER A 52 -19.21 -1.70 -16.42
C SER A 52 -18.18 -2.61 -15.75
N THR A 53 -17.18 -3.00 -16.54
CA THR A 53 -15.99 -3.74 -16.07
C THR A 53 -14.73 -2.87 -16.16
N ASP A 54 -14.90 -1.60 -16.51
CA ASP A 54 -13.83 -0.68 -16.92
C ASP A 54 -12.76 -0.52 -15.85
N PHE A 55 -13.12 -0.72 -14.58
CA PHE A 55 -12.20 -0.63 -13.46
C PHE A 55 -11.57 -1.92 -13.02
N CYS A 56 -12.17 -3.07 -13.33
CA CYS A 56 -11.70 -4.35 -12.81
C CYS A 56 -10.25 -4.62 -13.17
N PHE A 57 -9.84 -4.18 -14.36
CA PHE A 57 -8.51 -4.42 -14.91
C PHE A 57 -7.59 -3.19 -14.87
N ASN A 58 -7.98 -2.15 -14.13
CA ASN A 58 -7.11 -1.01 -13.87
C ASN A 58 -6.15 -1.33 -12.72
N ASP A 59 -4.96 -0.74 -12.79
CA ASP A 59 -3.99 -0.84 -11.71
C ASP A 59 -4.40 0.09 -10.57
N LEU A 60 -4.52 -0.51 -9.39
CA LEU A 60 -4.71 0.21 -8.15
C LEU A 60 -3.41 0.09 -7.35
N ARG A 61 -2.87 1.25 -7.00
CA ARG A 61 -1.76 1.34 -6.05
C ARG A 61 -2.29 1.90 -4.73
N VAL A 62 -2.01 1.20 -3.64
CA VAL A 62 -2.37 1.60 -2.30
C VAL A 62 -1.11 1.76 -1.47
N ARG A 63 -0.95 2.92 -0.83
CA ARG A 63 0.17 3.21 0.06
C ARG A 63 -0.35 3.51 1.46
N SER A 64 0.11 2.76 2.46
CA SER A 64 -0.20 3.06 3.86
C SER A 64 0.93 3.87 4.48
N ASN A 65 0.64 5.14 4.80
CA ASN A 65 1.56 6.01 5.54
C ASN A 65 1.40 5.87 7.06
N LYS A 66 0.56 4.95 7.52
CA LYS A 66 0.38 4.69 8.95
C LYS A 66 1.70 4.22 9.55
N THR A 67 1.98 4.67 10.77
CA THR A 67 3.18 4.21 11.49
C THR A 67 3.16 2.68 11.62
N LEU A 68 4.22 2.05 11.08
CA LEU A 68 4.43 0.62 11.18
C LEU A 68 4.80 0.23 12.61
N ASP A 69 4.59 -1.03 13.01
CA ASP A 69 5.16 -1.53 14.25
C ASP A 69 6.40 -2.40 13.97
N PHE A 70 7.48 -2.14 14.71
CA PHE A 70 8.77 -2.80 14.53
C PHE A 70 9.09 -3.54 15.82
N ASN A 71 9.12 -4.86 15.77
CA ASN A 71 9.50 -5.70 16.89
C ASN A 71 10.76 -6.49 16.54
N TYR A 72 11.84 -6.29 17.30
CA TYR A 72 13.14 -6.89 17.03
C TYR A 72 13.60 -7.79 18.16
N ASP A 73 13.87 -9.05 17.83
CA ASP A 73 14.48 -10.00 18.74
C ASP A 73 16.01 -10.04 18.50
N LYS A 74 16.75 -9.59 19.51
CA LYS A 74 18.23 -9.55 19.48
C LYS A 74 18.86 -10.95 19.43
N LYS A 75 18.26 -11.96 20.06
CA LYS A 75 18.81 -13.32 20.13
C LYS A 75 18.66 -14.02 18.78
N THR A 76 17.47 -13.95 18.20
CA THR A 76 17.17 -14.60 16.92
C THR A 76 17.54 -13.74 15.70
N LYS A 77 17.84 -12.46 15.89
CA LYS A 77 18.13 -11.48 14.81
C LYS A 77 16.96 -11.37 13.83
N ILE A 78 15.75 -11.40 14.36
CA ILE A 78 14.50 -11.33 13.58
C ILE A 78 13.87 -9.96 13.82
N LEU A 79 13.63 -9.22 12.73
CA LEU A 79 12.80 -8.02 12.72
C LEU A 79 11.42 -8.36 12.16
N LYS A 80 10.38 -8.22 12.99
CA LYS A 80 8.99 -8.26 12.57
C LYS A 80 8.51 -6.84 12.28
N ILE A 81 7.92 -6.66 11.11
CA ILE A 81 7.30 -5.41 10.70
C ILE A 81 5.81 -5.66 10.52
N SER A 82 4.98 -4.98 11.31
CA SER A 82 3.54 -5.14 11.30
C SER A 82 2.83 -3.87 10.83
N THR A 83 1.76 -4.02 10.06
CA THR A 83 0.80 -2.94 9.78
C THR A 83 -0.26 -2.90 10.87
N LYS A 84 -0.79 -1.72 11.20
CA LYS A 84 -2.03 -1.63 12.01
C LYS A 84 -3.21 -2.23 11.23
N GLU A 85 -3.55 -3.46 11.60
CA GLU A 85 -4.77 -4.29 11.47
C GLU A 85 -5.81 -4.14 10.34
N LYS A 86 -5.68 -3.31 9.30
CA LYS A 86 -6.74 -3.23 8.25
C LYS A 86 -6.29 -3.23 6.79
N PHE A 87 -4.98 -3.31 6.53
CA PHE A 87 -4.45 -3.24 5.16
C PHE A 87 -4.46 -4.60 4.45
N ALA A 88 -4.17 -5.68 5.17
CA ALA A 88 -4.07 -7.02 4.58
C ALA A 88 -5.42 -7.66 4.26
N ASP A 89 -6.47 -7.30 5.00
CA ASP A 89 -7.84 -7.74 4.74
C ASP A 89 -8.38 -7.22 3.40
N LEU A 90 -7.73 -6.21 2.82
CA LEU A 90 -8.08 -5.65 1.52
C LEU A 90 -7.55 -6.48 0.34
N ILE A 91 -6.88 -7.62 0.57
CA ILE A 91 -6.11 -8.32 -0.49
C ILE A 91 -6.52 -9.79 -0.64
N SER A 92 -7.19 -10.10 -1.75
CA SER A 92 -7.59 -11.48 -2.11
C SER A 92 -6.44 -12.45 -2.29
N VAL A 93 -5.27 -11.96 -2.68
CA VAL A 93 -4.17 -12.81 -3.16
C VAL A 93 -3.64 -13.75 -2.08
N PHE A 94 -3.85 -13.40 -0.81
CA PHE A 94 -3.49 -14.22 0.34
C PHE A 94 -4.60 -15.16 0.82
N GLU A 95 -5.81 -15.12 0.24
CA GLU A 95 -6.87 -16.10 0.54
C GLU A 95 -6.48 -17.51 0.10
N ASN A 96 -5.62 -17.63 -0.93
CA ASN A 96 -5.05 -18.91 -1.35
C ASN A 96 -3.72 -19.18 -0.63
N LYS A 97 -3.70 -20.17 0.26
CA LYS A 97 -2.52 -20.59 1.05
C LYS A 97 -1.28 -20.98 0.21
N ASN A 98 -1.47 -21.32 -1.06
CA ASN A 98 -0.39 -21.73 -1.95
C ASN A 98 0.21 -20.57 -2.76
N ARG A 99 -0.35 -19.35 -2.66
CA ARG A 99 0.20 -18.15 -3.31
C ARG A 99 1.10 -17.40 -2.34
N TYR A 100 2.27 -17.04 -2.81
CA TYR A 100 3.27 -16.29 -2.06
C TYR A 100 3.83 -15.17 -2.94
N LEU A 101 4.21 -14.06 -2.30
CA LEU A 101 5.01 -13.04 -2.94
C LEU A 101 6.49 -13.39 -2.78
N GLN A 102 7.20 -13.47 -3.90
CA GLN A 102 8.62 -13.73 -3.92
C GLN A 102 9.39 -12.43 -3.73
N ASN A 103 10.44 -12.46 -2.92
CA ASN A 103 11.33 -11.31 -2.83
C ASN A 103 12.12 -11.11 -4.14
N GLU A 104 11.85 -10.01 -4.84
CA GLU A 104 12.59 -9.62 -6.04
C GLU A 104 13.81 -8.77 -5.71
N TYR A 105 13.70 -7.90 -4.71
CA TYR A 105 14.71 -6.89 -4.41
C TYR A 105 14.88 -6.66 -2.91
N ILE A 106 16.13 -6.48 -2.50
CA ILE A 106 16.55 -6.10 -1.15
C ILE A 106 17.61 -5.01 -1.30
N ASN A 107 17.37 -3.88 -0.66
CA ASN A 107 18.34 -2.80 -0.63
C ASN A 107 19.44 -3.10 0.39
N LYS A 108 20.65 -3.37 -0.10
CA LYS A 108 21.82 -3.70 0.73
C LYS A 108 22.31 -2.55 1.61
N ASN A 109 21.89 -1.31 1.34
CA ASN A 109 22.15 -0.16 2.23
C ASN A 109 21.36 -0.26 3.54
N TYR A 110 20.24 -0.98 3.55
CA TYR A 110 19.42 -1.22 4.74
C TYR A 110 19.60 -2.62 5.30
N PHE A 111 19.87 -3.60 4.43
CA PHE A 111 19.94 -5.01 4.80
C PHE A 111 21.11 -5.73 4.09
N LYS A 112 22.28 -5.77 4.72
CA LYS A 112 23.48 -6.44 4.22
C LYS A 112 23.27 -7.95 4.11
N SER A 113 22.81 -8.56 5.20
CA SER A 113 22.76 -10.03 5.36
C SER A 113 21.37 -10.65 5.17
N LEU A 114 20.34 -9.85 4.90
CA LEU A 114 19.01 -10.35 4.63
C LEU A 114 19.02 -11.20 3.34
N LYS A 115 18.40 -12.38 3.43
CA LYS A 115 18.23 -13.32 2.33
C LYS A 115 16.86 -13.15 1.69
N LYS A 116 16.74 -13.58 0.44
CA LYS A 116 15.45 -13.65 -0.25
C LYS A 116 14.56 -14.67 0.47
N GLU A 117 13.38 -14.25 0.85
CA GLU A 117 12.35 -15.11 1.45
C GLU A 117 11.00 -14.79 0.81
N ASN A 118 10.14 -15.79 0.75
CA ASN A 118 8.77 -15.64 0.27
C ASN A 118 7.88 -15.22 1.44
N ILE A 119 6.88 -14.38 1.16
CA ILE A 119 5.87 -14.00 2.16
C ILE A 119 4.48 -14.45 1.71
N ASN A 120 3.70 -14.94 2.67
CA ASN A 120 2.30 -15.36 2.50
C ASN A 120 1.32 -14.44 3.23
N ASN A 121 1.82 -13.39 3.87
CA ASN A 121 1.03 -12.38 4.55
C ASN A 121 1.82 -11.07 4.58
N ILE A 122 1.18 -9.95 4.23
CA ILE A 122 1.79 -8.62 4.31
C ILE A 122 1.46 -7.88 5.61
N SER A 123 0.52 -8.38 6.41
CA SER A 123 0.18 -7.80 7.72
C SER A 123 1.38 -7.79 8.64
N ILE A 124 2.17 -8.86 8.57
CA ILE A 124 3.33 -9.11 9.42
C ILE A 124 4.41 -9.73 8.53
N ILE A 125 5.52 -9.01 8.37
CA ILE A 125 6.69 -9.49 7.64
C ILE A 125 7.78 -9.81 8.64
N SER A 126 8.31 -11.02 8.56
CA SER A 126 9.43 -11.45 9.39
C SER A 126 10.71 -11.44 8.57
N LEU A 127 11.66 -10.60 8.94
CA LEU A 127 12.97 -10.46 8.29
C LEU A 127 14.04 -11.10 9.17
N LYS A 128 14.65 -12.18 8.70
CA LYS A 128 15.73 -12.88 9.42
C LYS A 128 17.09 -12.29 9.11
N ASN A 129 18.06 -12.50 10.01
CA ASN A 129 19.45 -12.06 9.88
C ASN A 129 19.60 -10.53 9.80
N VAL A 130 18.71 -9.79 10.48
CA VAL A 130 18.85 -8.34 10.63
C VAL A 130 19.75 -8.08 11.84
N SER A 131 20.86 -7.40 11.65
CA SER A 131 21.76 -7.00 12.73
C SER A 131 21.14 -5.88 13.57
N LEU A 132 21.63 -5.73 14.81
CA LEU A 132 21.19 -4.66 15.71
C LEU A 132 21.37 -3.26 15.09
N ASN A 133 22.48 -3.04 14.38
CA ASN A 133 22.78 -1.76 13.74
C ASN A 133 21.81 -1.45 12.59
N GLU A 134 21.45 -2.46 11.79
CA GLU A 134 20.44 -2.32 10.72
C GLU A 134 19.07 -2.02 11.32
N TYR A 135 18.67 -2.74 12.38
CA TYR A 135 17.44 -2.45 13.10
C TYR A 135 17.42 -1.03 13.66
N GLN A 136 18.48 -0.57 14.33
CA GLN A 136 18.56 0.79 14.88
C GLN A 136 18.46 1.86 13.77
N LYS A 137 19.10 1.62 12.61
CA LYS A 137 18.99 2.51 11.45
C LYS A 137 17.54 2.59 10.94
N LEU A 138 16.87 1.45 10.83
CA LEU A 138 15.47 1.37 10.39
C LEU A 138 14.54 2.03 11.41
N ASN A 139 14.74 1.80 12.71
CA ASN A 139 13.91 2.37 13.76
C ASN A 139 13.97 3.90 13.79
N LYS A 140 15.14 4.50 13.52
CA LYS A 140 15.30 5.97 13.38
C LYS A 140 14.48 6.55 12.22
N LEU A 141 14.25 5.75 11.17
CA LEU A 141 13.53 6.15 9.97
C LEU A 141 12.08 5.66 9.96
N LYS A 142 11.61 4.96 11.01
CA LYS A 142 10.31 4.27 11.09
C LYS A 142 9.13 5.12 10.61
N LYS A 143 9.07 6.39 11.00
CA LYS A 143 8.01 7.34 10.58
C LYS A 143 7.99 7.69 9.08
N ASN A 144 9.11 7.44 8.39
CA ASN A 144 9.25 7.67 6.96
C ASN A 144 9.15 6.37 6.17
N ILE A 145 8.88 5.23 6.81
CA ILE A 145 8.78 3.95 6.15
C ILE A 145 7.29 3.64 5.96
N ALA A 146 6.92 3.35 4.72
CA ALA A 146 5.56 2.99 4.35
C ALA A 146 5.57 1.68 3.56
N PHE A 147 4.39 1.06 3.52
CA PHE A 147 4.11 -0.01 2.57
C PHE A 147 3.37 0.52 1.37
N GLU A 148 3.67 -0.06 0.22
CA GLU A 148 2.97 0.18 -1.03
C GLU A 148 2.63 -1.16 -1.67
N LEU A 149 1.38 -1.30 -2.07
CA LEU A 149 0.85 -2.43 -2.81
C LEU A 149 0.37 -1.92 -4.16
N GLU A 150 0.65 -2.69 -5.20
CA GLU A 150 0.25 -2.38 -6.57
C GLU A 150 -0.22 -3.66 -7.24
N GLY A 151 -1.37 -3.59 -7.89
CA GLY A 151 -1.97 -4.71 -8.59
C GLY A 151 -3.29 -4.31 -9.22
N LYS A 152 -3.88 -5.23 -9.97
CA LYS A 152 -5.18 -5.00 -10.60
C LYS A 152 -6.28 -4.95 -9.55
N ILE A 153 -7.25 -4.06 -9.72
CA ILE A 153 -8.40 -3.93 -8.79
C ILE A 153 -9.06 -5.28 -8.51
N VAL A 154 -9.34 -6.08 -9.54
CA VAL A 154 -9.93 -7.42 -9.41
C VAL A 154 -9.05 -8.40 -8.62
N GLY A 155 -7.72 -8.22 -8.63
CA GLY A 155 -6.78 -9.06 -7.88
C GLY A 155 -6.51 -8.54 -6.48
N LEU A 156 -6.62 -7.23 -6.26
CA LEU A 156 -6.48 -6.64 -4.94
C LEU A 156 -7.76 -6.84 -4.14
N LEU A 157 -8.93 -6.46 -4.65
CA LEU A 157 -10.20 -6.70 -3.97
C LEU A 157 -10.41 -8.21 -3.78
N ALA A 158 -10.77 -8.62 -2.55
CA ALA A 158 -11.00 -10.01 -2.14
C ALA A 158 -11.75 -10.81 -3.24
N TYR A 159 -11.33 -12.05 -3.57
CA TYR A 159 -12.08 -12.94 -4.46
C TYR A 159 -13.44 -13.27 -3.84
N SER A 160 -13.58 -13.04 -2.53
CA SER A 160 -14.81 -13.07 -1.74
C SER A 160 -15.70 -11.82 -1.82
N GLY A 161 -15.31 -10.75 -2.54
CA GLY A 161 -16.12 -9.54 -2.68
C GLY A 161 -16.29 -8.75 -1.39
N LYS A 162 -15.26 -8.65 -0.54
CA LYS A 162 -15.33 -7.94 0.74
C LYS A 162 -14.54 -6.64 0.71
N ALA A 163 -15.17 -5.61 0.17
CA ALA A 163 -14.91 -4.23 0.58
C ALA A 163 -16.28 -3.58 0.78
N SER A 164 -16.82 -3.76 1.98
CA SER A 164 -18.11 -3.22 2.39
C SER A 164 -17.92 -2.44 3.69
N PHE A 165 -18.53 -1.26 3.76
CA PHE A 165 -18.58 -0.44 4.97
C PHE A 165 -19.79 -0.78 5.87
N TYR A 166 -20.51 -1.87 5.57
CA TYR A 166 -21.67 -2.33 6.34
C TYR A 166 -21.49 -3.79 6.80
N SER A 167 -21.86 -4.07 8.04
CA SER A 167 -21.70 -5.38 8.70
C SER A 167 -22.38 -6.56 7.97
N ASN A 168 -23.19 -6.28 6.95
CA ASN A 168 -24.01 -7.25 6.25
C ASN A 168 -23.73 -7.32 4.74
N ALA A 169 -22.86 -6.48 4.16
CA ALA A 169 -22.84 -6.28 2.71
C ALA A 169 -21.70 -7.01 1.98
N GLU A 170 -22.10 -7.76 0.96
CA GLU A 170 -21.29 -8.08 -0.22
C GLU A 170 -20.88 -6.77 -0.92
N PHE A 171 -19.80 -6.80 -1.70
CA PHE A 171 -19.34 -5.67 -2.50
C PHE A 171 -20.50 -5.04 -3.31
N LEU A 172 -20.45 -3.73 -3.56
CA LEU A 172 -21.51 -3.05 -4.31
C LEU A 172 -21.74 -3.70 -5.70
N ARG A 173 -20.68 -4.19 -6.41
CA ARG A 173 -20.72 -5.03 -7.65
C ARG A 173 -19.48 -5.87 -7.98
N SER A 174 -19.58 -7.19 -8.06
CA SER A 174 -18.42 -8.07 -8.31
C SER A 174 -17.74 -7.85 -9.68
N CYS A 175 -16.41 -7.94 -9.73
CA CYS A 175 -15.69 -8.06 -11.00
C CYS A 175 -15.95 -9.41 -11.68
N PRO A 176 -15.95 -9.47 -13.03
CA PRO A 176 -16.11 -10.73 -13.74
C PRO A 176 -14.98 -11.69 -13.38
N LYS A 177 -15.31 -12.97 -13.25
CA LYS A 177 -14.32 -14.03 -13.03
C LYS A 177 -13.45 -14.16 -14.27
N ASN A 178 -12.28 -13.54 -14.25
CA ASN A 178 -11.29 -13.70 -15.30
C ASN A 178 -10.31 -14.82 -14.90
N LYS A 179 -9.91 -15.66 -15.87
CA LYS A 179 -8.86 -16.68 -15.72
C LYS A 179 -7.47 -16.08 -15.76
N GLU A 180 -7.36 -14.81 -16.16
CA GLU A 180 -6.08 -14.12 -16.22
C GLU A 180 -5.45 -13.98 -14.84
N ALA A 181 -4.17 -14.30 -14.81
CA ALA A 181 -3.32 -14.13 -13.66
C ALA A 181 -2.92 -12.65 -13.52
N PHE A 182 -3.16 -12.07 -12.34
CA PHE A 182 -2.77 -10.68 -12.07
C PHE A 182 -1.45 -10.63 -11.31
N ASN A 183 -0.56 -9.74 -11.74
CA ASN A 183 0.67 -9.45 -11.03
C ASN A 183 0.36 -8.58 -9.81
N VAL A 184 1.03 -8.88 -8.70
CA VAL A 184 0.95 -8.08 -7.48
C VAL A 184 2.36 -7.73 -7.03
N SER A 185 2.61 -6.45 -6.81
CA SER A 185 3.85 -5.95 -6.22
C SER A 185 3.57 -5.38 -4.85
N PHE A 186 4.41 -5.76 -3.89
CA PHE A 186 4.41 -5.21 -2.54
C PHE A 186 5.78 -4.65 -2.23
N LYS A 187 5.85 -3.44 -1.68
CA LYS A 187 7.09 -2.69 -1.43
C LYS A 187 7.08 -2.17 0.00
N LEU A 188 8.22 -2.31 0.67
CA LEU A 188 8.59 -1.47 1.80
C LEU A 188 9.45 -0.35 1.24
N LEU A 189 9.12 0.92 1.50
CA LEU A 189 9.86 2.06 0.96
C LEU A 189 9.99 3.21 1.95
N ASN A 190 11.01 4.04 1.74
CA ASN A 190 11.16 5.31 2.44
C ASN A 190 10.39 6.40 1.67
N ILE A 191 9.31 6.93 2.23
CA ILE A 191 8.46 7.91 1.54
C ILE A 191 9.15 9.25 1.28
N LYS A 192 10.18 9.58 2.06
CA LYS A 192 10.94 10.83 1.93
C LYS A 192 11.96 10.74 0.79
N THR A 193 12.74 9.65 0.74
CA THR A 193 13.79 9.45 -0.27
C THR A 193 13.29 8.72 -1.52
N LYS A 194 12.09 8.13 -1.46
CA LYS A 194 11.52 7.21 -2.47
C LYS A 194 12.32 5.92 -2.67
N GLU A 195 13.32 5.67 -1.82
CA GLU A 195 14.11 4.45 -1.89
C GLU A 195 13.28 3.24 -1.48
N ILE A 196 13.27 2.21 -2.33
CA ILE A 196 12.72 0.91 -2.00
C ILE A 196 13.69 0.22 -1.02
N LEU A 197 13.15 -0.26 0.10
CA LEU A 197 13.88 -1.06 1.08
C LEU A 197 13.83 -2.53 0.68
N ILE A 198 12.64 -3.03 0.37
CA ILE A 198 12.37 -4.41 -0.03
C ILE A 198 11.22 -4.41 -1.05
N LYS A 199 11.32 -5.21 -2.11
CA LYS A 199 10.21 -5.46 -3.05
C LYS A 199 9.92 -6.95 -3.13
N TYR A 200 8.64 -7.27 -3.03
CA TYR A 200 8.09 -8.58 -3.30
C TYR A 200 7.18 -8.52 -4.52
N PHE A 201 7.09 -9.62 -5.24
CA PHE A 201 6.33 -9.74 -6.47
C PHE A 201 5.72 -11.13 -6.57
N SER A 202 4.45 -11.19 -6.95
CA SER A 202 3.85 -12.42 -7.46
C SER A 202 4.07 -12.46 -8.96
N LYS A 203 4.93 -13.35 -9.42
CA LYS A 203 5.01 -13.71 -10.83
C LYS A 203 4.20 -14.99 -11.00
N ASN A 204 2.99 -14.86 -11.53
CA ASN A 204 2.25 -16.04 -11.93
C ASN A 204 2.96 -16.63 -13.17
N LYS A 205 3.30 -17.92 -13.09
CA LYS A 205 3.69 -18.76 -14.22
C LYS A 205 2.45 -19.41 -14.80
#